data_AF-A0A9N9QQI3-F1
#
_entry.id   AF-A0A9N9QQI3-F1
#
_cell.length_a   1.000
_cell.length_b   1.000
_cell.length_c   1.000
_cell.angle_alpha   90.00
_cell.angle_beta   90.00
_cell.angle_gamma   90.00
#
_symmetry.space_group_name_H-M   'P 1'
#
loop_
_entity.id
_entity.type
_entity.pdbx_description
1 polymer ?
#
loop_
_entity_poly.entity_id
_entity_poly.type
_entity_poly.pdbx_seq_one_letter_code
_entity_poly.pdbx_strand_id
1 'polypeptide(L)'
;MGENNHRRHKIMVFRPTWDEFKDFGNYVKYMESMGANKAGLAKKKSMSIQQYAELANSERYATPKHFDYEDLERKYWKNITYVAPIYGADVSGSLTDEEVNEWNINRLGTILDYVNEDYGISIEGVNTAYLYFGMWKTTFAWHTEDMDLYSINYLHFGAPKTWQVEFI
;
A
#
# COMPACT_ATOMS: atom_id res chain seq x y z
N MET A 1 18.24 35.12 10.31
CA MET A 1 18.68 34.06 9.38
C MET A 1 18.65 32.75 10.16
N GLY A 2 17.59 31.95 9.99
CA GLY A 2 17.44 30.65 10.64
C GLY A 2 17.42 29.58 9.56
N GLU A 3 18.50 28.82 9.44
CA GLU A 3 18.60 27.70 8.49
C GLU A 3 17.73 26.54 8.95
N ASN A 4 16.63 26.28 8.22
CA ASN A 4 15.80 25.09 8.38
C ASN A 4 16.55 23.85 7.85
N ASN A 5 17.36 23.22 8.71
CA ASN A 5 18.12 22.03 8.40
C ASN A 5 17.21 20.79 8.28
N HIS A 6 16.57 20.60 7.12
CA HIS A 6 15.87 19.37 6.78
C HIS A 6 16.89 18.25 6.53
N ARG A 7 17.39 17.62 7.61
CA ARG A 7 18.16 16.37 7.50
C ARG A 7 17.25 15.29 6.90
N ARG A 8 17.38 15.04 5.60
CA ARG A 8 16.83 13.86 4.93
C ARG A 8 17.48 12.62 5.54
N HIS A 9 16.69 11.79 6.20
CA HIS A 9 17.16 10.52 6.73
C HIS A 9 17.34 9.55 5.56
N LYS A 10 18.57 9.09 5.32
CA LYS A 10 18.95 8.23 4.21
C LYS A 10 18.60 6.77 4.55
N ILE A 11 18.01 6.04 3.60
CA ILE A 11 17.77 4.59 3.75
C ILE A 11 19.10 3.89 4.02
N MET A 12 19.15 3.11 5.10
CA MET A 12 20.34 2.39 5.53
C MET A 12 20.24 0.92 5.13
N VAL A 13 21.36 0.36 4.67
CA VAL A 13 21.46 -1.05 4.25
C VAL A 13 22.31 -1.79 5.28
N PHE A 14 21.74 -2.83 5.88
CA PHE A 14 22.40 -3.68 6.87
C PHE A 14 22.74 -5.04 6.23
N ARG A 15 23.90 -5.59 6.59
CA ARG A 15 24.36 -6.91 6.11
C ARG A 15 24.79 -7.76 7.31
N PRO A 16 23.88 -8.52 7.94
CA PRO A 16 24.20 -9.29 9.13
C PRO A 16 25.19 -10.41 8.82
N THR A 17 26.05 -10.69 9.78
CA THR A 17 26.73 -11.97 9.91
C THR A 17 25.75 -13.06 10.35
N TRP A 18 26.14 -14.33 10.22
CA TRP A 18 25.29 -15.45 10.62
C TRP A 18 24.95 -15.46 12.11
N ASP A 19 25.86 -14.98 12.95
CA ASP A 19 25.63 -14.89 14.40
C ASP A 19 24.65 -13.78 14.78
N GLU A 20 24.69 -12.65 14.08
CA GLU A 20 23.73 -11.54 14.27
C GLU A 20 22.33 -11.89 13.77
N PHE A 21 22.23 -12.70 12.71
CA PHE A 21 20.93 -13.12 12.17
C PHE A 21 20.16 -14.07 13.09
N LYS A 22 20.86 -14.87 13.91
CA LYS A 22 20.25 -15.83 14.84
C LYS A 22 19.39 -15.17 15.92
N ASP A 23 19.69 -13.93 16.28
CA ASP A 23 18.93 -13.16 17.27
C ASP A 23 18.26 -11.95 16.60
N PHE A 24 17.17 -12.24 15.90
CA PHE A 24 16.39 -11.26 15.17
C PHE A 24 15.95 -10.08 16.06
N GLY A 25 15.55 -10.34 17.31
CA GLY A 25 15.07 -9.31 18.23
C GLY A 25 16.16 -8.31 18.61
N ASN A 26 17.38 -8.77 18.89
CA ASN A 26 18.50 -7.88 19.15
C ASN A 26 19.01 -7.19 17.89
N TYR A 27 18.95 -7.85 16.72
CA TYR A 27 19.33 -7.23 15.45
C TYR A 27 18.39 -6.08 15.05
N VAL A 28 17.09 -6.22 15.30
CA VAL A 28 16.11 -5.13 15.11
C VAL A 28 16.44 -3.94 16.02
N LYS A 29 16.67 -4.15 17.31
CA LYS A 29 17.07 -3.07 18.24
C LYS A 29 18.36 -2.37 17.80
N TYR A 30 19.32 -3.12 17.27
CA TYR A 30 20.54 -2.58 16.69
C TYR A 30 20.24 -1.68 15.47
N MET A 31 19.44 -2.16 14.51
CA MET A 31 19.02 -1.34 13.36
C MET A 31 18.29 -0.05 13.81
N GLU A 32 17.39 -0.15 14.79
CA GLU A 32 16.68 1.01 15.36
C GLU A 32 17.62 2.00 16.05
N SER A 33 18.63 1.52 16.79
CA SER A 33 19.66 2.35 17.44
C SER A 33 20.49 3.17 16.43
N MET A 34 20.69 2.61 15.23
CA MET A 34 21.37 3.28 14.11
C MET A 34 20.44 4.28 13.40
N GLY A 35 19.16 4.31 13.78
CA GLY A 35 18.14 5.18 13.20
C GLY A 35 17.43 4.57 11.98
N ALA A 36 17.44 3.24 11.82
CA ALA A 36 16.80 2.59 10.67
C ALA A 36 15.29 2.79 10.68
N ASN A 37 14.69 2.84 11.87
CA ASN A 37 13.31 3.24 12.09
C ASN A 37 12.98 4.68 11.64
N LYS A 38 14.00 5.54 11.47
CA LYS A 38 13.82 6.90 10.94
C LYS A 38 13.92 6.94 9.41
N ALA A 39 14.30 5.83 8.79
CA ALA A 39 14.54 5.71 7.35
C ALA A 39 13.72 4.59 6.66
N GLY A 40 13.15 3.64 7.42
CA GLY A 40 12.39 2.48 6.94
C GLY A 40 10.90 2.62 7.26
N LEU A 41 10.06 2.48 6.22
CA LEU A 41 8.67 2.97 6.15
C LEU A 41 8.60 4.45 6.54
N ALA A 42 8.54 5.33 5.55
CA ALA A 42 8.12 6.70 5.81
C ALA A 42 6.66 6.63 6.29
N LYS A 43 6.44 6.46 7.60
CA LYS A 43 5.16 6.72 8.25
C LYS A 43 4.95 8.22 8.11
N LYS A 44 4.43 8.62 6.95
CA LYS A 44 3.86 9.95 6.77
C LYS A 44 2.87 10.14 7.90
N LYS A 45 2.84 11.36 8.46
CA LYS A 45 1.80 11.73 9.41
C LYS A 45 0.45 11.34 8.81
N SER A 46 -0.42 10.79 9.66
CA SER A 46 -1.79 10.51 9.26
C SER A 46 -2.38 11.76 8.59
N MET A 47 -3.11 11.54 7.51
CA MET A 47 -3.73 12.59 6.72
C MET A 47 -5.16 12.19 6.41
N SER A 48 -6.04 13.17 6.27
CA SER A 48 -7.41 12.92 5.82
C SER A 48 -7.44 12.58 4.33
N ILE A 49 -8.54 11.97 3.88
CA ILE A 49 -8.77 11.70 2.46
C ILE A 49 -8.74 13.00 1.64
N GLN A 50 -9.26 14.10 2.19
CA GLN A 50 -9.21 15.41 1.54
C GLN A 50 -7.75 15.89 1.32
N GLN A 51 -6.91 15.79 2.35
CA GLN A 51 -5.49 16.15 2.24
C GLN A 51 -4.75 15.24 1.26
N TYR A 52 -5.10 13.94 1.24
CA TYR A 52 -4.54 13.00 0.28
C TYR A 52 -4.94 13.36 -1.16
N ALA A 53 -6.20 13.70 -1.39
CA ALA A 53 -6.71 14.10 -2.70
C ALA A 53 -6.05 15.39 -3.21
N GLU A 54 -5.89 16.40 -2.35
CA GLU A 54 -5.14 17.63 -2.67
C GLU A 54 -3.69 17.32 -3.05
N LEU A 55 -3.03 16.43 -2.30
CA LEU A 55 -1.66 16.02 -2.57
C LEU A 55 -1.54 15.26 -3.90
N ALA A 56 -2.45 14.32 -4.17
CA ALA A 56 -2.49 13.53 -5.40
C ALA A 56 -2.70 14.40 -6.64
N ASN A 57 -3.40 15.53 -6.52
CA ASN A 57 -3.64 16.48 -7.60
C ASN A 57 -2.61 17.62 -7.68
N SER A 58 -1.62 17.66 -6.77
CA SER A 58 -0.56 18.66 -6.83
C SER A 58 0.36 18.44 -8.04
N GLU A 59 0.99 19.50 -8.56
CA GLU A 59 1.90 19.43 -9.72
C GLU A 59 2.98 18.33 -9.60
N ARG A 60 3.40 18.04 -8.38
CA ARG A 60 4.42 17.03 -8.08
C ARG A 60 3.95 15.58 -8.26
N TYR A 61 2.68 15.31 -7.98
CA TYR A 61 2.13 13.95 -7.95
C TYR A 61 0.97 13.72 -8.93
N ALA A 62 0.51 14.76 -9.62
CA ALA A 62 -0.55 14.65 -10.61
C ALA A 62 -0.12 13.74 -11.76
N THR A 63 -1.09 13.05 -12.34
CA THR A 63 -0.90 12.23 -13.54
C THR A 63 -0.40 13.14 -14.67
N PRO A 64 0.71 12.79 -15.35
CA PRO A 64 1.24 13.58 -16.44
C PRO A 64 0.26 13.57 -17.62
N LYS A 65 0.28 14.63 -18.43
CA LYS A 65 -0.43 14.64 -19.71
C LYS A 65 0.01 13.43 -20.54
N HIS A 66 -0.94 12.72 -21.12
CA HIS A 66 -0.76 11.56 -21.97
C HIS A 66 -1.87 11.55 -23.02
N PHE A 67 -1.63 10.90 -24.16
CA PHE A 67 -2.62 10.83 -25.23
C PHE A 67 -3.39 9.51 -25.25
N ASP A 68 -2.79 8.42 -24.75
CA ASP A 68 -3.42 7.12 -24.57
C ASP A 68 -2.81 6.36 -23.38
N TYR A 69 -3.31 5.14 -23.12
CA TYR A 69 -2.84 4.30 -22.03
C TYR A 69 -1.43 3.74 -22.26
N GLU A 70 -1.02 3.52 -23.51
CA GLU A 70 0.30 2.99 -23.84
C GLU A 70 1.40 4.03 -23.58
N ASP A 71 1.14 5.30 -23.90
CA ASP A 71 1.97 6.44 -23.52
C ASP A 71 2.06 6.59 -21.99
N LEU A 72 0.93 6.42 -21.29
CA LEU A 72 0.91 6.48 -19.83
C LEU A 72 1.73 5.33 -19.21
N GLU A 73 1.61 4.11 -19.72
CA GLU A 73 2.39 2.95 -19.28
C GLU A 73 3.89 3.17 -19.53
N ARG A 74 4.29 3.63 -20.71
CA ARG A 74 5.69 3.98 -21.01
C ARG A 74 6.24 5.01 -20.02
N LYS A 75 5.45 6.04 -19.70
CA LYS A 75 5.81 7.08 -18.72
C LYS A 75 5.94 6.51 -17.31
N TYR A 76 5.09 5.57 -16.93
CA TYR A 76 5.18 4.90 -15.64
C TYR A 76 6.51 4.14 -15.52
N TRP A 77 6.81 3.22 -16.44
CA TRP A 77 8.01 2.39 -16.40
C TRP A 77 9.30 3.21 -16.49
N LYS A 78 9.31 4.25 -17.32
CA LYS A 78 10.45 5.16 -17.45
C LYS A 78 10.76 5.93 -16.17
N ASN A 79 9.73 6.24 -15.36
CA ASN A 79 9.87 7.17 -14.23
C ASN A 79 9.63 6.55 -12.86
N ILE A 80 9.44 5.22 -12.75
CA ILE A 80 9.03 4.55 -11.51
C ILE A 80 9.91 4.93 -10.30
N THR A 81 11.22 5.07 -10.50
CA THR A 81 12.21 5.42 -9.47
C THR A 81 12.27 6.91 -9.11
N TYR A 82 11.69 7.80 -9.92
CA TYR A 82 11.74 9.25 -9.72
C TYR A 82 10.48 9.75 -9.03
N VAL A 83 10.62 10.48 -7.92
CA VAL A 83 9.49 10.94 -7.09
C VAL A 83 8.68 9.74 -6.59
N ALA A 84 9.03 9.26 -5.40
CA ALA A 84 8.30 8.18 -4.75
C ALA A 84 6.86 8.64 -4.43
N PRO A 85 5.84 7.94 -4.94
CA PRO A 85 4.44 8.26 -4.65
C PRO A 85 4.09 7.86 -3.21
N ILE A 86 2.91 8.28 -2.75
CA ILE A 86 2.39 7.92 -1.42
C ILE A 86 1.15 7.07 -1.63
N TYR A 87 1.11 5.89 -1.01
CA TYR A 87 -0.01 4.96 -1.15
C TYR A 87 -0.75 4.84 0.19
N GLY A 88 -2.05 5.11 0.21
CA GLY A 88 -2.91 4.88 1.36
C GLY A 88 -3.47 3.47 1.31
N ALA A 89 -2.61 2.48 1.56
CA ALA A 89 -2.96 1.06 1.50
C ALA A 89 -3.43 0.54 2.87
N ASP A 90 -4.13 -0.60 2.84
CA ASP A 90 -4.49 -1.41 4.01
C ASP A 90 -5.26 -0.64 5.08
N VAL A 91 -6.18 0.23 4.64
CA VAL A 91 -7.08 0.96 5.53
C VAL A 91 -8.32 0.11 5.77
N SER A 92 -8.46 -0.47 6.97
CA SER A 92 -9.62 -1.28 7.33
C SER A 92 -10.92 -0.51 7.19
N GLY A 93 -11.89 -1.08 6.46
CA GLY A 93 -13.22 -0.49 6.28
C GLY A 93 -13.83 -0.81 4.91
N SER A 94 -15.08 -0.37 4.71
CA SER A 94 -15.79 -0.47 3.44
C SER A 94 -16.52 0.82 3.14
N LEU A 95 -16.70 1.11 1.85
CA LEU A 95 -17.55 2.20 1.35
C LEU A 95 -18.90 1.68 0.83
N THR A 96 -19.15 0.38 0.93
CA THR A 96 -20.42 -0.23 0.53
C THR A 96 -21.41 -0.09 1.68
N ASP A 97 -22.61 0.43 1.40
CA ASP A 97 -23.68 0.58 2.39
C ASP A 97 -24.06 -0.79 2.99
N GLU A 98 -24.36 -0.82 4.29
CA GLU A 98 -24.66 -2.06 5.03
C GLU A 98 -25.89 -2.82 4.48
N GLU A 99 -26.82 -2.10 3.86
CA GLU A 99 -28.06 -2.65 3.30
C GLU A 99 -27.85 -3.36 1.95
N VAL A 100 -26.69 -3.17 1.31
CA VAL A 100 -26.36 -3.81 0.03
C VAL A 100 -25.89 -5.23 0.31
N ASN A 101 -26.63 -6.21 -0.18
CA ASN A 101 -26.33 -7.64 0.02
C ASN A 101 -25.60 -8.26 -1.18
N GLU A 102 -25.72 -7.64 -2.35
CA GLU A 102 -25.11 -8.10 -3.59
C GLU A 102 -23.66 -7.65 -3.68
N TRP A 103 -22.72 -8.61 -3.81
CA TRP A 103 -21.29 -8.33 -4.00
C TRP A 103 -20.68 -7.41 -2.93
N ASN A 104 -21.21 -7.47 -1.71
CA ASN A 104 -20.66 -6.71 -0.59
C ASN A 104 -19.34 -7.35 -0.16
N ILE A 105 -18.21 -6.66 -0.38
CA ILE A 105 -16.87 -7.21 -0.09
C ILE A 105 -16.69 -7.53 1.40
N ASN A 106 -17.41 -6.84 2.30
CA ASN A 106 -17.40 -7.16 3.73
C ASN A 106 -18.19 -8.43 4.09
N ARG A 107 -19.03 -8.92 3.17
CA ARG A 107 -19.93 -10.05 3.40
C ARG A 107 -20.24 -10.74 2.07
N LEU A 108 -19.25 -11.47 1.55
CA LEU A 108 -19.36 -12.13 0.26
C LEU A 108 -20.15 -13.45 0.34
N GLY A 109 -20.45 -13.92 1.55
CA GLY A 109 -21.11 -15.20 1.80
C GLY A 109 -20.20 -16.40 1.50
N THR A 110 -18.88 -16.24 1.64
CA THR A 110 -17.92 -17.30 1.32
C THR A 110 -17.63 -18.16 2.54
N ILE A 111 -16.93 -19.29 2.33
CA ILE A 111 -16.47 -20.14 3.44
C ILE A 111 -15.61 -19.39 4.47
N LEU A 112 -14.93 -18.31 4.06
CA LEU A 112 -14.11 -17.48 4.95
C LEU A 112 -14.96 -16.64 5.92
N ASP A 113 -16.20 -16.32 5.56
CA ASP A 113 -17.13 -15.62 6.44
C ASP A 113 -17.60 -16.55 7.58
N TYR A 114 -17.85 -17.82 7.26
CA TYR A 114 -18.16 -18.85 8.25
C TYR A 114 -17.00 -19.14 9.21
N VAL A 115 -15.74 -19.03 8.75
CA VAL A 115 -14.58 -19.14 9.65
C VAL A 115 -14.61 -18.04 10.73
N ASN A 116 -15.07 -16.83 10.37
CA ASN A 116 -15.24 -15.75 11.32
C ASN A 116 -16.39 -16.02 12.30
N GLU A 117 -17.55 -16.41 11.78
CA GLU A 117 -18.77 -16.65 12.57
C GLU A 117 -18.67 -17.86 13.50
N ASP A 118 -18.13 -18.99 13.02
CA ASP A 118 -18.12 -20.26 13.75
C ASP A 118 -16.94 -20.38 14.73
N TYR A 119 -15.79 -19.78 14.41
CA TYR A 119 -14.56 -19.89 15.21
C TYR A 119 -14.14 -18.58 15.89
N GLY A 120 -14.79 -17.46 15.59
CA GLY A 120 -14.48 -16.15 16.18
C GLY A 120 -13.11 -15.59 15.77
N ILE A 121 -12.57 -16.02 14.62
CA ILE A 121 -11.25 -15.60 14.13
C ILE A 121 -11.44 -14.53 13.05
N SER A 122 -11.10 -13.29 13.39
CA SER A 122 -10.98 -12.19 12.43
C SER A 122 -9.55 -12.10 11.90
N ILE A 123 -9.39 -12.12 10.58
CA ILE A 123 -8.10 -11.99 9.91
C ILE A 123 -8.19 -10.75 9.01
N GLU A 124 -7.57 -9.66 9.45
CA GLU A 124 -7.66 -8.37 8.75
C GLU A 124 -7.18 -8.49 7.29
N GLY A 125 -8.04 -8.14 6.34
CA GLY A 125 -7.75 -8.23 4.91
C GLY A 125 -8.10 -9.55 4.23
N VAL A 126 -8.43 -10.58 5.01
CA VAL A 126 -8.83 -11.89 4.48
C VAL A 126 -10.35 -12.08 4.61
N ASN A 127 -10.93 -11.71 5.76
CA ASN A 127 -12.38 -11.71 5.98
C ASN A 127 -12.94 -10.33 6.36
N THR A 128 -12.16 -9.28 6.17
CA THR A 128 -12.59 -7.88 6.31
C THR A 128 -12.07 -7.07 5.12
N ALA A 129 -12.86 -6.12 4.61
CA ALA A 129 -12.44 -5.31 3.47
C ALA A 129 -11.35 -4.31 3.84
N TYR A 130 -10.44 -4.10 2.88
CA TYR A 130 -9.48 -3.01 2.90
C TYR A 130 -9.81 -1.96 1.83
N LEU A 131 -9.61 -0.70 2.21
CA LEU A 131 -9.64 0.45 1.32
C LEU A 131 -8.23 0.82 0.89
N TYR A 132 -8.09 1.11 -0.40
CA TYR A 132 -6.85 1.51 -1.03
C TYR A 132 -7.03 2.87 -1.72
N PHE A 133 -6.27 3.87 -1.27
CA PHE A 133 -6.22 5.21 -1.86
C PHE A 133 -4.94 5.36 -2.67
N GLY A 134 -5.09 5.43 -3.99
CA GLY A 134 -3.99 5.55 -4.95
C GLY A 134 -3.79 6.96 -5.50
N MET A 135 -2.58 7.22 -5.98
CA MET A 135 -2.23 8.38 -6.78
C MET A 135 -1.35 7.95 -7.96
N TRP A 136 -0.96 8.86 -8.84
CA TRP A 136 -0.07 8.52 -9.94
C TRP A 136 1.18 7.77 -9.45
N LYS A 137 1.47 6.64 -10.13
CA LYS A 137 2.58 5.70 -9.84
C LYS A 137 2.48 4.85 -8.58
N THR A 138 1.44 4.95 -7.75
CA THR A 138 1.29 3.98 -6.65
C THR A 138 1.21 2.56 -7.23
N THR A 139 1.95 1.63 -6.64
CA THR A 139 2.22 0.31 -7.23
C THR A 139 2.03 -0.77 -6.18
N PHE A 140 1.40 -1.88 -6.57
CA PHE A 140 1.46 -3.15 -5.86
C PHE A 140 2.49 -4.03 -6.57
N ALA A 141 3.38 -4.66 -5.80
CA ALA A 141 4.40 -5.55 -6.37
C ALA A 141 3.76 -6.86 -6.84
N TRP A 142 4.47 -7.62 -7.65
CA TRP A 142 4.10 -8.99 -7.98
C TRP A 142 3.96 -9.82 -6.71
N HIS A 143 2.79 -10.46 -6.52
CA HIS A 143 2.49 -11.34 -5.40
C HIS A 143 1.36 -12.31 -5.80
N THR A 144 1.25 -13.41 -5.05
CA THR A 144 -0.01 -14.16 -4.92
C THR A 144 -0.68 -13.73 -3.61
N GLU A 145 -1.99 -13.95 -3.52
CA GLU A 145 -2.74 -13.67 -2.29
C GLU A 145 -2.27 -14.58 -1.15
N ASP A 146 -2.52 -14.17 0.09
CA ASP A 146 -2.21 -14.99 1.26
C ASP A 146 -2.89 -16.37 1.14
N MET A 147 -2.12 -17.43 1.38
CA MET A 147 -2.56 -18.83 1.23
C MET A 147 -3.07 -19.18 -0.18
N ASP A 148 -2.67 -18.43 -1.21
CA ASP A 148 -3.11 -18.56 -2.60
C ASP A 148 -4.65 -18.52 -2.75
N LEU A 149 -5.30 -17.73 -1.88
CA LEU A 149 -6.74 -17.52 -1.91
C LEU A 149 -7.18 -16.66 -3.11
N TYR A 150 -8.49 -16.61 -3.33
CA TYR A 150 -9.08 -15.67 -4.28
C TYR A 150 -9.10 -14.26 -3.68
N SER A 151 -8.88 -13.25 -4.53
CA SER A 151 -9.14 -11.85 -4.19
C SER A 151 -10.22 -11.24 -5.08
N ILE A 152 -10.87 -10.21 -4.55
CA ILE A 152 -11.81 -9.35 -5.27
C ILE A 152 -11.41 -7.90 -5.06
N ASN A 153 -11.44 -7.13 -6.14
CA ASN A 153 -11.14 -5.69 -6.11
C ASN A 153 -12.28 -4.91 -6.77
N TYR A 154 -12.80 -3.89 -6.07
CA TYR A 154 -13.80 -2.97 -6.62
C TYR A 154 -13.26 -1.54 -6.62
N LEU A 155 -13.21 -0.92 -7.80
CA LEU A 155 -12.81 0.47 -7.98
C LEU A 155 -14.03 1.38 -7.77
N HIS A 156 -14.23 1.86 -6.54
CA HIS A 156 -15.38 2.72 -6.21
C HIS A 156 -15.45 3.99 -7.06
N PHE A 157 -14.34 4.71 -7.21
CA PHE A 157 -14.24 5.93 -8.03
C PHE A 157 -12.78 6.31 -8.31
N GLY A 158 -12.57 7.27 -9.21
CA GLY A 158 -11.28 7.89 -9.48
C GLY A 158 -10.64 7.43 -10.80
N ALA A 159 -9.31 7.53 -10.87
CA ALA A 159 -8.53 7.15 -12.05
C ALA A 159 -8.43 5.62 -12.19
N PRO A 160 -8.23 5.10 -13.41
CA PRO A 160 -8.14 3.66 -13.65
C PRO A 160 -6.90 3.02 -12.99
N LYS A 161 -6.99 1.70 -12.79
CA LYS A 161 -5.91 0.84 -12.29
C LYS A 161 -5.53 -0.16 -13.38
N THR A 162 -4.25 -0.20 -13.75
CA THR A 162 -3.73 -1.17 -14.72
C THR A 162 -3.19 -2.39 -13.96
N TRP A 163 -3.53 -3.59 -14.45
CA TRP A 163 -3.11 -4.87 -13.87
C TRP A 163 -2.20 -5.61 -14.85
N GLN A 164 -1.19 -6.28 -14.30
CA GLN A 164 -0.39 -7.27 -15.01
C GLN A 164 -0.60 -8.61 -14.30
N VAL A 165 -0.95 -9.65 -15.07
CA VAL A 165 -1.22 -11.00 -14.56
C VAL A 165 -0.38 -11.96 -15.38
N GLU A 166 0.38 -12.82 -14.71
CA GLU A 166 1.20 -13.85 -15.32
C GLU A 166 0.68 -15.23 -14.90
N PHE A 167 0.52 -16.14 -15.86
CA PHE A 167 0.17 -17.52 -15.60
C PHE A 167 1.47 -18.30 -15.43
N ILE A 168 1.73 -18.73 -14.19
CA ILE A 168 2.84 -19.61 -13.81
C ILE A 168 2.54 -21.08 -14.07
#